data_AF-A0AAQ2Q8A9-F1
#
_entry.id   AF-A0AAQ2Q8A9-F1
#
_cell.length_a   1.000
_cell.length_b   1.000
_cell.length_c   1.000
_cell.angle_alpha   90.00
_cell.angle_beta   90.00
_cell.angle_gamma   90.00
#
_symmetry.space_group_name_H-M   'P 1'
#
loop_
_entity.id
_entity.type
_entity.pdbx_description
1 polymer ?
#
loop_
_entity_poly.entity_id
_entity_poly.type
_entity_poly.pdbx_seq_one_letter_code
_entity_poly.pdbx_strand_id
1 'polypeptide(L)'
;MTNKRTKLNKSDLKIYPSERLTDNDDGGGLALGTPLTGADNELFDPISSIQRINGGMMTRLVYAGVQRADDEPLLGAFTAAVICKCELPCHLPKETGRMCGKTPALATSH
;
A
#
# COMPACT_ATOMS: atom_id res chain seq x y z
N MET A 1 -38.15 13.62 -0.14
CA MET A 1 -37.37 12.38 0.01
C MET A 1 -36.08 12.74 0.74
N THR A 2 -35.91 12.32 1.99
CA THR A 2 -34.71 12.60 2.77
C THR A 2 -33.57 11.73 2.23
N ASN A 3 -32.58 12.34 1.59
CA ASN A 3 -31.38 11.62 1.16
C ASN A 3 -30.72 11.03 2.41
N LYS A 4 -30.86 9.71 2.59
CA LYS A 4 -30.24 8.98 3.70
C LYS A 4 -28.74 8.92 3.39
N ARG A 5 -28.00 9.95 3.80
CA ARG A 5 -26.54 9.93 3.74
C ARG A 5 -26.05 9.07 4.89
N THR A 6 -25.24 8.06 4.58
CA THR A 6 -24.37 7.43 5.58
C THR A 6 -23.57 8.52 6.29
N LYS A 7 -23.47 8.46 7.63
CA LYS A 7 -22.68 9.42 8.42
C LYS A 7 -21.17 9.38 8.11
N LEU A 8 -20.74 8.40 7.33
CA LEU A 8 -19.36 8.20 6.90
C LEU A 8 -18.98 9.22 5.83
N ASN A 9 -17.92 9.97 6.09
CA ASN A 9 -17.28 10.86 5.14
C ASN A 9 -15.95 10.28 4.62
N LYS A 10 -15.51 10.75 3.44
CA LYS A 10 -14.22 10.34 2.87
C LYS A 10 -13.03 10.70 3.77
N SER A 11 -13.16 11.76 4.57
CA SER A 11 -12.16 12.20 5.56
C SER A 11 -11.90 11.18 6.66
N ASP A 12 -12.87 10.29 6.92
CA ASP A 12 -12.83 9.32 8.00
C ASP A 12 -12.03 8.08 7.59
N LEU A 13 -11.81 7.88 6.28
CA LEU A 13 -10.89 6.86 5.76
C LEU A 13 -9.46 7.30 6.01
N LYS A 14 -8.77 6.56 6.86
CA LYS A 14 -7.35 6.73 7.17
C LYS A 14 -6.56 5.52 6.72
N ILE A 15 -5.29 5.75 6.42
CA ILE A 15 -4.31 4.68 6.15
C ILE A 15 -3.38 4.60 7.34
N TYR A 16 -3.11 3.39 7.79
CA TYR A 16 -2.26 3.06 8.92
C TYR A 16 -1.05 2.27 8.43
N PRO A 17 0.16 2.59 8.91
CA PRO A 17 1.35 1.82 8.59
C PRO A 17 1.33 0.45 9.27
N SER A 18 2.02 -0.51 8.66
CA SER A 18 2.42 -1.73 9.36
C SER A 18 3.50 -1.42 10.41
N GLU A 19 3.66 -2.31 11.37
CA GLU A 19 4.71 -2.25 12.40
C GLU A 19 6.10 -2.03 11.80
N ARG A 20 6.34 -2.64 10.62
CA ARG A 20 7.56 -2.49 9.84
C ARG A 20 7.20 -2.14 8.40
N LEU A 21 7.45 -0.91 7.99
CA LEU A 21 7.34 -0.46 6.61
C LEU A 21 8.48 -1.05 5.75
N THR A 22 8.40 -2.35 5.52
CA THR A 22 9.41 -3.17 4.83
C THR A 22 8.75 -4.02 3.76
N ASP A 23 9.52 -4.43 2.74
CA ASP A 23 9.04 -5.30 1.65
C ASP A 23 9.17 -6.79 2.01
N ASN A 24 9.12 -7.11 3.31
CA ASN A 24 9.27 -8.48 3.79
C ASN A 24 8.07 -9.33 3.35
N ASP A 25 8.28 -10.64 3.16
CA ASP A 25 7.21 -11.55 2.73
C ASP A 25 6.05 -11.65 3.73
N ASP A 26 6.27 -11.31 5.01
CA ASP A 26 5.23 -11.22 6.05
C ASP A 26 4.49 -9.88 6.07
N GLY A 27 4.79 -8.97 5.14
CA GLY A 27 4.17 -7.66 5.03
C GLY A 27 4.51 -6.71 6.19
N GLY A 28 5.46 -7.07 7.07
CA GLY A 28 5.90 -6.16 8.12
C GLY A 28 4.96 -6.05 9.33
N GLY A 29 4.07 -7.02 9.55
CA GLY A 29 3.37 -7.18 10.83
C GLY A 29 2.07 -6.41 10.97
N LEU A 30 1.66 -6.18 12.22
CA LEU A 30 0.33 -5.65 12.58
C LEU A 30 0.17 -4.16 12.24
N ALA A 31 -1.08 -3.69 12.21
CA ALA A 31 -1.40 -2.28 12.02
C ALA A 31 -1.00 -1.46 13.26
N LEU A 32 -0.29 -0.34 13.07
CA LEU A 32 -0.09 0.64 14.12
C LEU A 32 -1.34 1.53 14.26
N GLY A 33 -1.64 1.97 15.49
CA GLY A 33 -2.84 2.78 15.78
C GLY A 33 -2.78 4.24 15.30
N THR A 34 -1.62 4.70 14.81
CA THR A 34 -1.43 6.07 14.34
C THR A 34 -1.55 6.13 12.82
N PRO A 35 -2.45 6.94 12.26
CA PRO A 35 -2.61 7.05 10.82
C PRO A 35 -1.46 7.82 10.17
N LEU A 36 -1.18 7.50 8.90
CA LEU A 36 -0.28 8.25 8.03
C LEU A 36 -0.78 9.69 7.85
N THR A 37 0.17 10.62 7.84
CA THR A 37 -0.10 12.06 7.74
C THR A 37 -0.26 12.53 6.30
N GLY A 38 0.27 11.76 5.33
CA GLY A 38 0.37 12.16 3.93
C GLY A 38 1.63 12.97 3.62
N ALA A 39 2.65 12.89 4.48
CA ALA A 39 3.92 13.54 4.24
C ALA A 39 4.70 12.88 3.09
N ASP A 40 5.58 13.65 2.45
CA ASP A 40 6.42 13.13 1.37
C ASP A 40 7.34 12.02 1.88
N ASN A 41 7.43 10.94 1.11
CA ASN A 41 8.26 9.77 1.41
C ASN A 41 7.96 9.11 2.77
N GLU A 42 6.75 9.30 3.30
CA GLU A 42 6.31 8.66 4.55
C GLU A 42 6.13 7.15 4.40
N LEU A 43 5.72 6.71 3.20
CA LEU A 43 5.47 5.29 2.90
C LEU A 43 6.64 4.62 2.15
N PHE A 44 7.27 5.36 1.25
CA PHE A 44 8.37 4.88 0.42
C PHE A 44 9.54 5.82 0.55
N ASP A 45 10.71 5.25 0.85
CA ASP A 45 11.94 6.01 0.87
C ASP A 45 12.26 6.58 -0.53
N PRO A 46 13.00 7.70 -0.60
CA PRO A 46 13.48 8.22 -1.86
C PRO A 46 14.27 7.17 -2.64
N ILE A 47 13.85 6.90 -3.87
CA ILE A 47 14.51 5.92 -4.74
C ILE A 47 15.75 6.52 -5.41
N SER A 48 16.79 5.70 -5.53
CA SER A 48 18.02 6.08 -6.23
C SER A 48 17.81 6.19 -7.75
N SER A 49 18.67 6.97 -8.41
CA SER A 49 18.68 7.10 -9.89
C SER A 49 18.90 5.74 -10.58
N ILE A 50 19.69 4.87 -9.98
CA ILE A 50 19.93 3.51 -10.48
C ILE A 50 18.66 2.65 -10.42
N GLN A 51 17.91 2.72 -9.31
CA GLN A 51 16.62 2.02 -9.20
C GLN A 51 15.59 2.52 -10.23
N ARG A 52 15.60 3.82 -10.57
CA ARG A 52 14.74 4.37 -11.63
C ARG A 52 15.08 3.83 -13.02
N ILE A 53 16.37 3.64 -13.31
CA ILE A 53 16.82 3.11 -14.60
C ILE A 53 16.56 1.62 -14.70
N ASN A 54 16.76 0.89 -13.60
CA ASN A 54 16.69 -0.58 -13.58
C ASN A 54 15.28 -1.14 -13.37
N GLY A 55 14.26 -0.31 -13.15
CA GLY A 55 12.89 -0.80 -12.93
C GLY A 55 12.63 -1.24 -11.48
N GLY A 56 12.96 -0.41 -10.50
CA GLY A 56 12.76 -0.70 -9.08
C GLY A 56 11.28 -0.92 -8.72
N MET A 57 11.04 -1.92 -7.88
CA MET A 57 9.73 -2.27 -7.33
C MET A 57 9.82 -2.34 -5.81
N MET A 58 8.91 -1.64 -5.13
CA MET A 58 8.78 -1.65 -3.68
C MET A 58 7.32 -1.92 -3.30
N THR A 59 7.08 -2.68 -2.24
CA THR A 59 5.74 -3.10 -1.82
C THR A 59 5.55 -2.99 -0.31
N ARG A 60 4.71 -2.06 0.12
CA ARG A 60 4.40 -1.88 1.53
C ARG A 60 3.01 -2.39 1.85
N LEU A 61 2.89 -3.18 2.91
CA LEU A 61 1.60 -3.45 3.53
C LEU A 61 1.17 -2.21 4.31
N VAL A 62 -0.07 -1.80 4.10
CA VAL A 62 -0.75 -0.80 4.91
C VAL A 62 -2.14 -1.28 5.26
N TYR A 63 -2.74 -0.66 6.25
CA TYR A 63 -4.11 -0.95 6.65
C TYR A 63 -4.96 0.26 6.39
N ALA A 64 -6.05 0.11 5.65
CA ALA A 64 -7.05 1.15 5.52
C ALA A 64 -8.11 0.93 6.58
N GLY A 65 -8.48 1.98 7.30
CA GLY A 65 -9.61 1.90 8.20
C GLY A 65 -10.31 3.20 8.50
N VAL A 66 -11.50 3.09 9.08
CA VAL A 66 -12.33 4.26 9.41
C VAL A 66 -12.02 4.72 10.82
N GLN A 67 -11.64 5.99 10.98
CA GLN A 67 -11.48 6.64 12.27
C GLN A 67 -12.59 7.65 12.49
N ARG A 68 -13.40 7.42 13.53
CA ARG A 68 -14.46 8.34 13.98
C ARG A 68 -14.43 8.47 15.49
N ALA A 69 -14.97 9.58 15.98
CA ALA A 69 -15.05 9.89 17.41
C ALA A 69 -16.30 9.28 18.08
N ASP A 70 -17.13 8.54 17.36
CA ASP A 70 -18.36 7.94 17.87
C ASP A 70 -18.36 6.41 17.75
N ASP A 71 -19.11 5.76 18.65
CA ASP A 71 -19.11 4.30 18.84
C ASP A 71 -20.12 3.56 17.94
N GLU A 72 -20.60 4.20 16.87
CA GLU A 72 -21.60 3.57 16.02
C GLU A 72 -20.98 2.40 15.24
N PRO A 73 -21.51 1.16 15.39
CA PRO A 73 -20.85 -0.02 14.87
C PRO A 73 -20.77 0.00 13.34
N LEU A 74 -19.55 -0.13 12.83
CA LEU A 74 -19.29 -0.36 11.42
C LEU A 74 -19.13 -1.87 11.20
N LEU A 75 -19.90 -2.44 10.27
CA LEU A 75 -19.79 -3.83 9.87
C LEU A 75 -18.51 -4.03 9.02
N GLY A 76 -17.35 -4.04 9.68
CA GLY A 76 -16.03 -4.16 9.07
C GLY A 76 -15.43 -2.80 8.71
N ALA A 77 -14.47 -2.33 9.52
CA ALA A 77 -13.86 -1.01 9.35
C ALA A 77 -12.38 -1.07 8.96
N PHE A 78 -11.77 -2.26 8.86
CA PHE A 78 -10.34 -2.41 8.57
C PHE A 78 -10.10 -3.41 7.46
N THR A 79 -9.26 -3.03 6.50
CA THR A 79 -8.76 -3.90 5.43
C THR A 79 -7.26 -3.76 5.30
N ALA A 80 -6.57 -4.86 5.05
CA ALA A 80 -5.17 -4.84 4.66
C ALA A 80 -5.06 -4.55 3.15
N ALA A 81 -4.14 -3.69 2.75
CA ALA A 81 -3.88 -3.32 1.38
C ALA A 81 -2.37 -3.29 1.12
N VAL A 82 -1.94 -3.90 0.03
CA VAL A 82 -0.54 -3.83 -0.42
C VAL A 82 -0.43 -2.71 -1.45
N ILE A 83 0.39 -1.71 -1.15
CA ILE A 83 0.68 -0.61 -2.09
C ILE A 83 2.03 -0.89 -2.74
N CYS A 84 2.05 -0.87 -4.06
CA CYS A 84 3.26 -1.05 -4.85
C CYS A 84 3.69 0.27 -5.49
N LYS A 85 4.97 0.60 -5.37
CA LYS A 85 5.62 1.64 -6.16
C LYS A 85 6.52 0.96 -7.19
N CYS A 86 6.15 1.08 -8.46
CA CYS A 86 6.93 0.59 -9.59
C CYS A 86 7.39 1.78 -10.43
N GLU A 87 8.69 1.92 -10.61
CA GLU A 87 9.29 2.95 -11.46
C GLU A 87 9.88 2.29 -12.71
N LEU A 88 9.03 2.06 -13.72
CA LEU A 88 9.48 1.59 -15.03
C LEU A 88 10.10 2.74 -15.83
N PRO A 89 11.28 2.55 -16.46
CA PRO A 89 11.79 3.51 -17.42
C PRO A 89 10.85 3.58 -18.62
N CYS A 90 10.39 4.79 -18.93
CA CYS A 90 9.65 5.11 -20.15
C CYS A 90 10.50 4.76 -21.37
N HIS A 91 10.43 3.52 -21.89
CA HIS A 91 10.75 3.09 -23.27
C HIS A 91 10.35 1.63 -23.59
N LEU A 92 9.70 0.89 -22.68
CA LEU A 92 9.18 -0.45 -22.99
C LEU A 92 7.76 -0.37 -23.58
N PRO A 93 7.48 -1.02 -24.72
CA PRO A 93 6.16 -0.99 -25.35
C PRO A 93 5.10 -1.55 -24.40
N LYS A 94 3.99 -0.81 -24.26
CA LYS A 94 2.88 -1.07 -23.33
C LYS A 94 2.08 -2.37 -23.57
N GLU A 95 2.54 -3.28 -24.44
CA GLU A 95 1.75 -4.43 -24.88
C GLU A 95 2.08 -5.76 -24.21
N THR A 96 3.19 -5.88 -23.47
CA THR A 96 3.39 -7.05 -22.61
C THR A 96 2.84 -6.74 -21.23
N GLY A 97 1.70 -7.35 -20.88
CA GLY A 97 1.06 -7.32 -19.55
C GLY A 97 1.91 -7.94 -18.43
N ARG A 98 3.19 -7.57 -18.37
CA ARG A 98 4.13 -7.94 -17.32
C ARG A 98 3.84 -7.01 -16.15
N MET A 99 2.94 -7.47 -15.28
CA MET A 99 2.88 -7.00 -13.90
C MET A 99 4.31 -6.95 -13.36
N CYS A 100 4.71 -5.80 -12.82
CA CYS A 100 5.97 -5.55 -12.14
C CYS A 100 6.00 -6.51 -10.93
N GLY A 101 6.42 -7.76 -11.13
CA GLY A 101 6.18 -8.87 -10.21
C GLY A 101 7.18 -10.01 -10.41
N LYS A 102 7.85 -10.34 -9.30
CA LYS A 102 8.60 -11.56 -8.97
C LYS A 102 8.86 -12.51 -10.15
N THR A 103 10.11 -12.65 -10.57
CA THR A 103 10.58 -13.96 -11.02
C THR A 103 10.64 -14.83 -9.75
N PRO A 104 9.78 -15.85 -9.54
CA PRO A 104 10.12 -16.84 -8.56
C PRO A 104 11.32 -17.58 -9.14
N ALA A 105 12.49 -17.42 -8.52
CA ALA A 105 13.57 -18.35 -8.72
C ALA A 105 13.09 -19.71 -8.20
N LEU A 106 12.46 -20.49 -9.06
CA LEU A 106 12.34 -21.92 -8.90
C LEU A 106 13.75 -22.48 -9.17
N ALA A 107 14.65 -22.29 -8.19
CA ALA A 107 15.89 -23.03 -8.14
C ALA A 107 15.53 -24.45 -7.74
N THR A 108 15.28 -25.27 -8.76
CA THR A 108 15.27 -26.72 -8.67
C THR A 108 16.61 -27.16 -8.10
N SER A 109 16.53 -27.94 -7.02
CA SER A 109 17.64 -28.70 -6.47
C SER A 109 18.18 -29.67 -7.53
N HIS A 110 19.47 -29.57 -7.81
CA HIS A 110 20.30 -30.64 -8.33
C HIS A 110 21.48 -30.85 -7.38
#